data_AF-A0AAD8W3J4-F1
#
_entry.id   AF-A0AAD8W3J4-F1
#
_cell.length_a   1.000
_cell.length_b   1.000
_cell.length_c   1.000
_cell.angle_alpha   90.00
_cell.angle_beta   90.00
_cell.angle_gamma   90.00
#
_symmetry.space_group_name_H-M   'P 1'
#
loop_
_entity.id
_entity.type
_entity.pdbx_description
1 polymer ?
#
loop_
_entity_poly.entity_id
_entity_poly.type
_entity_poly.pdbx_seq_one_letter_code
_entity_poly.pdbx_strand_id
1 'polypeptide(L)'
;MKKRTADGTVKVKLESPGVDRLGGLPDDMLGHILGFLPTPLAVRATQLSRRWRRLWPAHVLALNLSVRNCTNRGVGVTFPRLCTEALSRFPTFDIPSISLEFGRHVYIAEANTWYPEAMERAAGSVRVTVPRGVLRLELPRFTRAEALNLTLHHGVYLELPAAGDDPVRFDRLTELVLATVRLPAGTPPLHDFLSS
;
A
#
# COMPACT_ATOMS: atom_id res chain seq x y z
N MET A 1 -33.56 -39.44 28.44
CA MET A 1 -32.80 -39.73 29.68
C MET A 1 -31.95 -38.51 30.04
N LYS A 2 -32.21 -37.88 31.20
CA LYS A 2 -31.51 -36.68 31.69
C LYS A 2 -30.49 -37.10 32.75
N LYS A 3 -29.19 -36.81 32.56
CA LYS A 3 -28.16 -36.96 33.60
C LYS A 3 -28.05 -35.66 34.40
N ARG A 4 -28.36 -35.73 35.70
CA ARG A 4 -28.15 -34.66 36.69
C ARG A 4 -26.74 -34.81 37.28
N THR A 5 -26.00 -33.72 37.41
CA THR A 5 -24.81 -33.62 38.26
C THR A 5 -25.21 -33.16 39.66
N ALA A 6 -24.47 -33.62 40.68
CA ALA A 6 -24.85 -33.61 42.09
C ALA A 6 -24.59 -32.30 42.85
N ASP A 7 -24.22 -31.23 42.15
CA ASP A 7 -23.93 -29.94 42.78
C ASP A 7 -24.79 -28.87 42.12
N GLY A 8 -25.63 -28.18 42.90
CA GLY A 8 -26.79 -27.39 42.48
C GLY A 8 -26.50 -26.13 41.65
N THR A 9 -25.39 -26.08 40.92
CA THR A 9 -25.03 -24.96 40.05
C THR A 9 -25.78 -25.05 38.73
N VAL A 10 -26.68 -24.08 38.50
CA VAL A 10 -27.23 -23.81 37.18
C VAL A 10 -26.05 -23.43 36.26
N LYS A 11 -25.68 -24.31 35.33
CA LYS A 11 -24.86 -23.91 34.19
C LYS A 11 -25.66 -22.91 33.36
N VAL A 12 -25.46 -21.63 33.61
CA VAL A 12 -25.92 -20.57 32.71
C VAL A 12 -25.14 -20.77 31.41
N LYS A 13 -25.80 -21.36 30.41
CA LYS A 13 -25.33 -21.26 29.03
C LYS A 13 -25.47 -19.78 28.69
N LEU A 14 -24.35 -19.06 28.71
CA LEU A 14 -24.24 -17.69 28.22
C LEU A 14 -24.52 -17.73 26.70
N GLU A 15 -25.79 -17.85 26.33
CA GLU A 15 -26.23 -17.65 24.95
C GLU A 15 -26.40 -16.15 24.71
N SER A 16 -25.30 -15.53 24.36
CA SER A 16 -25.27 -14.71 23.18
C SER A 16 -23.94 -15.00 22.51
N PRO A 17 -23.85 -15.90 21.50
CA PRO A 17 -22.70 -15.85 20.63
C PRO A 17 -22.66 -14.41 20.11
N GLY A 18 -21.60 -13.67 20.45
CA GLY A 18 -21.46 -12.29 20.00
C GLY A 18 -21.74 -12.28 18.50
N VAL A 19 -22.78 -11.55 18.07
CA VAL A 19 -23.21 -11.54 16.67
C VAL A 19 -22.00 -11.19 15.83
N ASP A 20 -21.62 -12.09 14.90
CA ASP A 20 -20.52 -11.85 13.97
C ASP A 20 -20.96 -10.80 12.94
N ARG A 21 -20.85 -9.53 13.33
CA ARG A 21 -21.23 -8.38 12.50
C ARG A 21 -20.30 -8.19 11.31
N LEU A 22 -19.05 -8.67 11.42
CA LEU A 22 -18.08 -8.59 10.34
C LEU A 22 -18.34 -9.65 9.28
N GLY A 23 -18.75 -10.86 9.67
CA GLY A 23 -19.17 -11.92 8.77
C GLY A 23 -20.40 -11.59 7.93
N GLY A 24 -21.27 -10.68 8.40
CA GLY A 24 -22.49 -10.24 7.69
C GLY A 24 -22.29 -9.14 6.64
N LEU A 25 -21.11 -8.51 6.55
CA LEU A 25 -20.85 -7.43 5.59
C LEU A 25 -20.72 -7.96 4.16
N PRO A 26 -21.05 -7.18 3.11
CA PRO A 26 -20.73 -7.50 1.70
C PRO A 26 -19.22 -7.57 1.44
N ASP A 27 -18.83 -8.27 0.37
CA ASP A 27 -17.42 -8.48 0.00
C ASP A 27 -16.70 -7.15 -0.28
N ASP A 28 -17.35 -6.20 -0.93
CA ASP A 28 -16.79 -4.87 -1.23
C ASP A 28 -16.47 -4.08 0.05
N MET A 29 -17.36 -4.15 1.05
CA MET A 29 -17.15 -3.49 2.36
C MET A 29 -15.98 -4.11 3.12
N LEU A 30 -15.82 -5.43 3.04
CA LEU A 30 -14.65 -6.11 3.59
C LEU A 30 -13.37 -5.73 2.85
N GLY A 31 -13.44 -5.56 1.53
CA GLY A 31 -12.36 -5.00 0.70
C GLY A 31 -11.93 -3.59 1.12
N HIS A 32 -12.90 -2.71 1.39
CA HIS A 32 -12.65 -1.37 1.94
C HIS A 32 -11.97 -1.43 3.31
N ILE A 33 -12.47 -2.26 4.23
CA ILE A 33 -11.87 -2.42 5.56
C ILE A 33 -10.41 -2.87 5.43
N LEU A 34 -10.13 -3.87 4.59
CA LEU A 34 -8.76 -4.33 4.34
C LEU A 34 -7.88 -3.24 3.74
N GLY A 35 -8.41 -2.39 2.85
CA GLY A 35 -7.69 -1.26 2.27
C GLY A 35 -7.32 -0.15 3.27
N PHE A 36 -8.09 0.02 4.35
CA PHE A 36 -7.76 0.98 5.41
C PHE A 36 -6.66 0.48 6.35
N LEU A 37 -6.42 -0.83 6.41
CA LEU A 37 -5.39 -1.40 7.26
C LEU A 37 -4.01 -1.26 6.60
N PRO A 38 -2.94 -1.06 7.40
CA PRO A 38 -1.58 -1.38 6.94
C PRO A 38 -1.54 -2.74 6.26
N THR A 39 -0.91 -2.85 5.10
CA THR A 39 -0.88 -4.11 4.32
C THR A 39 -0.46 -5.33 5.15
N PRO A 40 0.54 -5.27 6.07
CA PRO A 40 0.84 -6.41 6.94
C PRO A 40 -0.32 -6.82 7.87
N LEU A 41 -1.10 -5.85 8.35
CA LEU A 41 -2.27 -6.11 9.19
C LEU A 41 -3.45 -6.59 8.36
N ALA A 42 -3.64 -6.07 7.14
CA ALA A 42 -4.64 -6.54 6.20
C ALA A 42 -4.40 -8.04 5.90
N VAL A 43 -3.16 -8.41 5.57
CA VAL A 43 -2.76 -9.81 5.35
C VAL A 43 -3.03 -10.67 6.59
N ARG A 44 -2.76 -10.18 7.81
CA ARG A 44 -3.11 -10.93 9.04
C ARG A 44 -4.62 -11.07 9.22
N ALA A 45 -5.40 -10.03 8.93
CA ALA A 45 -6.85 -10.05 9.03
C ALA A 45 -7.48 -11.07 8.06
N THR A 46 -6.83 -11.37 6.93
CA THR A 46 -7.27 -12.46 6.04
C THR A 46 -7.32 -13.83 6.72
N GLN A 47 -6.59 -14.02 7.83
CA GLN A 47 -6.61 -15.28 8.59
C GLN A 47 -7.83 -15.44 9.50
N LEU A 48 -8.64 -14.38 9.70
CA LEU A 48 -9.84 -14.42 10.54
C LEU A 48 -10.91 -15.36 9.97
N SER A 49 -10.98 -15.53 8.64
CA SER A 49 -11.88 -16.51 8.02
C SER A 49 -11.47 -16.86 6.59
N ARG A 50 -12.00 -17.99 6.07
CA ARG A 50 -11.81 -18.38 4.66
C ARG A 50 -12.33 -17.32 3.68
N ARG A 51 -13.36 -16.55 4.06
CA ARG A 51 -13.95 -15.50 3.21
C ARG A 51 -12.97 -14.34 3.04
N TRP A 52 -12.42 -13.83 4.14
CA TRP A 52 -11.46 -12.73 4.12
C TRP A 52 -10.20 -13.08 3.34
N ARG A 53 -9.75 -14.34 3.41
CA ARG A 53 -8.65 -14.86 2.60
C ARG A 53 -8.93 -14.90 1.09
N ARG A 54 -10.18 -15.08 0.66
CA ARG A 54 -10.53 -15.04 -0.77
C ARG A 54 -10.65 -13.61 -1.31
N LEU A 55 -10.94 -12.65 -0.44
CA LEU A 55 -11.06 -11.24 -0.81
C LEU A 55 -9.70 -10.60 -1.09
N TRP A 56 -8.67 -11.03 -0.37
CA TRP A 56 -7.30 -10.72 -0.75
C TRP A 56 -6.84 -11.71 -1.84
N PRO A 57 -6.42 -11.27 -3.04
CA PRO A 57 -6.14 -9.91 -3.49
C PRO A 57 -7.26 -9.29 -4.34
N ALA A 58 -8.29 -10.05 -4.69
CA ALA A 58 -9.26 -9.71 -5.74
C ALA A 58 -10.15 -8.48 -5.45
N HIS A 59 -10.38 -8.14 -4.19
CA HIS A 59 -11.30 -7.07 -3.77
C HIS A 59 -10.61 -5.99 -2.93
N VAL A 60 -9.29 -5.99 -2.86
CA VAL A 60 -8.56 -5.01 -2.04
C VAL A 60 -8.47 -3.70 -2.82
N LEU A 61 -8.98 -2.65 -2.21
CA LEU A 61 -9.08 -1.34 -2.85
C LEU A 61 -7.88 -0.43 -2.58
N ALA A 62 -7.03 -0.81 -1.62
CA ALA A 62 -5.82 -0.05 -1.34
C ALA A 62 -4.68 -0.90 -0.78
N LEU A 63 -3.45 -0.58 -1.17
CA LEU A 63 -2.23 -1.01 -0.49
C LEU A 63 -1.69 0.12 0.38
N ASN A 64 -1.51 -0.13 1.68
CA ASN A 64 -0.87 0.81 2.59
C ASN A 64 0.42 0.23 3.14
N LEU A 65 1.53 0.56 2.47
CA LEU A 65 2.87 0.08 2.75
C LEU A 65 3.66 1.18 3.44
N SER A 66 3.82 1.08 4.76
CA SER A 66 4.66 2.00 5.54
C SER A 66 5.76 1.24 6.27
N VAL A 67 6.99 1.75 6.18
CA VAL A 67 8.15 1.23 6.91
C VAL A 67 7.92 1.24 8.41
N ARG A 68 7.05 2.12 8.93
CA ARG A 68 6.69 2.17 10.36
C ARG A 68 5.92 0.94 10.82
N ASN A 69 5.20 0.30 9.90
CA ASN A 69 4.41 -0.90 10.19
C ASN A 69 5.26 -2.19 10.15
N CYS A 70 6.52 -2.10 9.73
CA CYS A 70 7.52 -3.15 9.91
C CYS A 70 8.07 -3.07 11.34
N THR A 71 7.39 -3.69 12.31
CA THR A 71 7.85 -3.66 13.71
C THR A 71 9.14 -4.48 13.88
N ASN A 72 10.19 -3.85 14.41
CA ASN A 72 11.43 -4.45 14.91
C ASN A 72 11.20 -5.42 16.09
N ARG A 73 10.58 -6.58 15.87
CA ARG A 73 10.55 -7.66 16.88
C ARG A 73 10.99 -8.98 16.27
N GLY A 74 12.27 -9.28 16.46
CA GLY A 74 12.81 -10.64 16.46
C GLY A 74 13.26 -11.16 15.11
N VAL A 75 12.35 -11.43 14.17
CA VAL A 75 12.65 -11.97 12.83
C VAL A 75 11.42 -11.68 11.94
N GLY A 76 11.61 -11.22 10.70
CA GLY A 76 10.58 -11.38 9.66
C GLY A 76 10.33 -10.19 8.74
N VAL A 77 10.90 -10.29 7.53
CA VAL A 77 10.66 -9.49 6.31
C VAL A 77 11.20 -8.05 6.34
N THR A 78 12.23 -7.78 5.54
CA THR A 78 12.71 -6.43 5.23
C THR A 78 11.62 -5.66 4.47
N PHE A 79 11.46 -4.35 4.71
CA PHE A 79 10.43 -3.54 4.05
C PHE A 79 10.39 -3.68 2.51
N PRO A 80 11.53 -3.76 1.79
CA PRO A 80 11.53 -4.04 0.36
C PRO A 80 10.87 -5.37 0.00
N ARG A 81 11.21 -6.44 0.72
CA ARG A 81 10.61 -7.77 0.52
C ARG A 81 9.11 -7.75 0.78
N LEU A 82 8.65 -7.01 1.78
CA LEU A 82 7.22 -6.81 2.03
C LEU A 82 6.54 -6.13 0.83
N CYS A 83 7.15 -5.10 0.26
CA CYS A 83 6.61 -4.40 -0.90
C CYS A 83 6.52 -5.34 -2.11
N THR A 84 7.60 -6.04 -2.45
CA THR A 84 7.61 -7.00 -3.57
C THR A 84 6.63 -8.15 -3.37
N GLU A 85 6.53 -8.71 -2.15
CA GLU A 85 5.55 -9.77 -1.85
C GLU A 85 4.11 -9.25 -1.87
N ALA A 86 3.87 -8.01 -1.44
CA ALA A 86 2.55 -7.39 -1.53
C ALA A 86 2.13 -7.18 -2.98
N LEU A 87 3.00 -6.56 -3.80
CA LEU A 87 2.75 -6.31 -5.23
C LEU A 87 2.56 -7.59 -6.03
N SER A 88 3.40 -8.62 -5.80
CA SER A 88 3.30 -9.90 -6.51
C SER A 88 2.03 -10.67 -6.20
N ARG A 89 1.38 -10.41 -5.06
CA ARG A 89 0.08 -11.00 -4.74
C ARG A 89 -1.06 -10.39 -5.55
N PHE A 90 -0.89 -9.23 -6.20
CA PHE A 90 -1.91 -8.67 -7.07
C PHE A 90 -1.69 -9.18 -8.51
N PRO A 91 -2.59 -10.03 -9.04
CA PRO A 91 -2.46 -10.57 -10.38
C PRO A 91 -2.85 -9.55 -11.47
N THR A 92 -3.62 -8.52 -11.12
CA THR A 92 -4.03 -7.45 -12.04
C THR A 92 -3.15 -6.21 -11.86
N PHE A 93 -2.85 -5.54 -12.96
CA PHE A 93 -2.02 -4.32 -13.00
C PHE A 93 -2.75 -3.05 -12.51
N ASP A 94 -3.95 -3.20 -11.95
CA ASP A 94 -4.85 -2.08 -11.62
C ASP A 94 -5.22 -2.08 -10.14
N ILE A 95 -4.24 -1.81 -9.28
CA ILE A 95 -4.52 -1.61 -7.86
C ILE A 95 -5.18 -0.23 -7.71
N PRO A 96 -6.39 -0.12 -7.13
CA PRO A 96 -7.12 1.15 -7.15
C PRO A 96 -6.41 2.27 -6.38
N SER A 97 -5.74 1.95 -5.28
CA SER A 97 -4.97 2.92 -4.51
C SER A 97 -3.70 2.32 -3.93
N ILE A 98 -2.58 3.03 -4.01
CA ILE A 98 -1.31 2.63 -3.39
C ILE A 98 -0.77 3.80 -2.58
N SER A 99 -0.53 3.57 -1.30
CA SER A 99 0.11 4.49 -0.37
C SER A 99 1.43 3.88 0.10
N LEU A 100 2.54 4.58 -0.18
CA LEU A 100 3.90 4.21 0.17
C LEU A 100 4.45 5.24 1.16
N GLU A 101 4.92 4.77 2.32
CA GLU A 101 5.65 5.61 3.28
C GLU A 101 6.97 4.95 3.67
N PHE A 102 8.09 5.56 3.28
CA PHE A 102 9.43 5.03 3.56
C PHE A 102 10.43 6.16 3.74
N GLY A 103 11.61 5.89 4.32
CA GLY A 103 12.58 6.94 4.62
C GLY A 103 13.99 6.38 4.81
N ARG A 104 14.81 7.02 5.65
CA ARG A 104 16.24 6.71 5.88
C ARG A 104 16.61 5.23 6.11
N HIS A 105 15.65 4.40 6.47
CA HIS A 105 15.84 2.98 6.74
C HIS A 105 15.75 2.09 5.49
N VAL A 106 15.49 2.69 4.32
CA VAL A 106 15.45 2.01 3.02
C VAL A 106 16.57 2.60 2.18
N TYR A 107 17.49 1.75 1.71
CA TYR A 107 18.53 2.16 0.78
C TYR A 107 17.92 2.48 -0.59
N ILE A 108 18.49 3.45 -1.33
CA ILE A 108 18.01 3.82 -2.69
C ILE A 108 17.92 2.57 -3.58
N ALA A 109 18.97 1.75 -3.57
CA ALA A 109 19.04 0.53 -4.38
C ALA A 109 17.87 -0.42 -4.07
N GLU A 110 17.45 -0.50 -2.81
CA GLU A 110 16.30 -1.32 -2.42
C GLU A 110 14.98 -0.66 -2.79
N ALA A 111 14.84 0.66 -2.61
CA ALA A 111 13.63 1.39 -2.99
C ALA A 111 13.32 1.21 -4.48
N ASN A 112 14.35 1.30 -5.33
CA ASN A 112 14.23 1.17 -6.78
C ASN A 112 13.78 -0.23 -7.25
N THR A 113 13.80 -1.26 -6.39
CA THR A 113 13.34 -2.61 -6.77
C THR A 113 11.82 -2.78 -6.77
N TRP A 114 11.08 -1.93 -6.05
CA TRP A 114 9.62 -2.09 -5.89
C TRP A 114 8.84 -0.79 -6.06
N TYR A 115 9.49 0.37 -5.89
CA TYR A 115 8.85 1.67 -6.00
C TYR A 115 8.33 1.96 -7.43
N PRO A 116 9.12 1.77 -8.51
CA PRO A 116 8.62 2.05 -9.87
C PRO A 116 7.45 1.14 -10.22
N GLU A 117 7.59 -0.16 -9.92
CA GLU A 117 6.53 -1.15 -10.14
C GLU A 117 5.25 -0.78 -9.36
N ALA A 118 5.37 -0.34 -8.11
CA ALA A 118 4.22 0.10 -7.33
C ALA A 118 3.51 1.28 -8.00
N MET A 119 4.25 2.28 -8.47
CA MET A 119 3.64 3.44 -9.13
C MET A 119 2.99 3.10 -10.48
N GLU A 120 3.58 2.19 -11.24
CA GLU A 120 3.09 1.76 -12.55
C GLU A 120 1.84 0.87 -12.46
N ARG A 121 1.68 0.14 -11.35
CA ARG A 121 0.53 -0.75 -11.06
C ARG A 121 -0.64 -0.05 -10.38
N ALA A 122 -0.52 1.22 -10.02
CA ALA A 122 -1.63 1.97 -9.47
C ALA A 122 -2.52 2.49 -10.60
N ALA A 123 -3.83 2.24 -10.50
CA ALA A 123 -4.80 2.65 -11.50
C ALA A 123 -5.65 3.86 -11.07
N GLY A 124 -5.95 4.02 -9.77
CA GLY A 124 -6.72 5.16 -9.29
C GLY A 124 -5.84 6.24 -8.67
N SER A 125 -5.16 5.92 -7.56
CA SER A 125 -4.34 6.89 -6.84
C SER A 125 -3.01 6.33 -6.35
N VAL A 126 -1.96 7.14 -6.43
CA VAL A 126 -0.66 6.90 -5.80
C VAL A 126 -0.37 8.00 -4.81
N ARG A 127 0.00 7.61 -3.59
CA ARG A 127 0.61 8.50 -2.61
C ARG A 127 1.98 7.97 -2.22
N VAL A 128 2.98 8.83 -2.31
CA VAL A 128 4.33 8.55 -1.84
C VAL A 128 4.70 9.59 -0.80
N THR A 129 5.06 9.14 0.39
CA THR A 129 5.52 9.98 1.48
C THR A 129 6.90 9.56 1.94
N VAL A 130 7.87 10.46 1.80
CA VAL A 130 9.24 10.23 2.26
C VAL A 130 9.59 11.28 3.32
N PRO A 131 9.30 11.02 4.62
CA PRO A 131 9.38 12.04 5.66
C PRO A 131 10.81 12.45 6.03
N ARG A 132 11.80 11.58 5.83
CA ARG A 132 13.23 11.85 6.05
C ARG A 132 14.08 10.89 5.22
N GLY A 133 15.13 11.40 4.58
CA GLY A 133 16.11 10.56 3.89
C GLY A 133 17.12 11.39 3.10
N VAL A 134 18.23 10.76 2.70
CA VAL A 134 19.09 11.26 1.62
C VAL A 134 18.92 10.27 0.47
N LEU A 135 17.91 10.51 -0.35
CA LEU A 135 17.48 9.59 -1.38
C LEU A 135 17.24 10.38 -2.67
N ARG A 136 17.66 9.81 -3.79
CA ARG A 136 17.22 10.24 -5.12
C ARG A 136 16.13 9.27 -5.53
N LEU A 137 14.94 9.82 -5.74
CA LEU A 137 13.78 9.05 -6.13
C LEU A 137 13.50 9.38 -7.59
N GLU A 138 13.68 8.40 -8.46
CA GLU A 138 13.33 8.56 -9.87
C GLU A 138 11.81 8.51 -10.02
N LEU A 139 11.22 9.42 -10.78
CA LEU A 139 9.81 9.32 -11.16
C LEU A 139 9.69 8.28 -12.28
N PRO A 140 8.74 7.32 -12.22
CA PRO A 140 8.56 6.34 -13.28
C PRO A 140 8.21 7.03 -14.60
N ARG A 141 8.48 6.35 -15.71
CA ARG A 141 8.18 6.88 -17.05
C ARG A 141 6.69 6.99 -17.33
N PHE A 142 5.88 6.17 -16.67
CA PHE A 142 4.44 6.23 -16.81
C PHE A 142 3.73 5.91 -15.51
N THR A 143 2.48 6.33 -15.41
CA THR A 143 1.55 5.85 -14.37
C THR A 143 0.17 5.74 -14.98
N ARG A 144 -0.60 4.75 -14.51
CA ARG A 144 -2.02 4.61 -14.88
C ARG A 144 -2.92 5.37 -13.91
N ALA A 145 -2.37 5.91 -12.82
CA ALA A 145 -3.11 6.58 -11.77
C ALA A 145 -3.71 7.89 -12.26
N GLU A 146 -4.95 8.13 -11.84
CA GLU A 146 -5.65 9.39 -12.07
C GLU A 146 -5.17 10.49 -11.10
N ALA A 147 -4.68 10.10 -9.91
CA ALA A 147 -4.16 11.01 -8.91
C ALA A 147 -2.75 10.61 -8.42
N LEU A 148 -1.82 11.55 -8.44
CA LEU A 148 -0.45 11.38 -7.95
C LEU A 148 -0.14 12.40 -6.85
N ASN A 149 0.21 11.90 -5.67
CA ASN A 149 0.63 12.72 -4.54
C ASN A 149 2.05 12.34 -4.09
N LEU A 150 2.97 13.28 -4.23
CA LEU A 150 4.36 13.15 -3.79
C LEU A 150 4.65 14.14 -2.67
N THR A 151 4.89 13.61 -1.48
CA THR A 151 5.28 14.38 -0.29
C THR A 151 6.70 14.00 0.11
N LEU A 152 7.69 14.77 -0.34
CA LEU A 152 9.12 14.46 -0.17
C LEU A 152 9.75 15.50 0.75
N HIS A 153 10.19 15.12 1.94
CA HIS A 153 10.78 16.04 2.92
C HIS A 153 12.32 16.11 2.81
N HIS A 154 12.93 17.00 3.61
CA HIS A 154 14.36 17.36 3.56
C HIS A 154 15.32 16.21 3.23
N GLY A 155 16.16 16.46 2.22
CA GLY A 155 17.22 15.56 1.76
C GLY A 155 16.82 14.60 0.64
N VAL A 156 15.54 14.56 0.27
CA VAL A 156 15.04 13.74 -0.83
C VAL A 156 14.92 14.58 -2.10
N TYR A 157 15.49 14.10 -3.20
CA TYR A 157 15.41 14.72 -4.52
C TYR A 157 14.58 13.85 -5.46
N LEU A 158 13.66 14.48 -6.20
CA LEU A 158 12.91 13.82 -7.26
C LEU A 158 13.69 13.96 -8.57
N GLU A 159 14.12 12.84 -9.15
CA GLU A 159 14.74 12.79 -10.47
C GLU A 159 13.64 12.54 -11.50
N LEU A 160 13.58 13.35 -12.55
CA LEU A 160 12.69 13.11 -13.68
C LEU A 160 13.31 12.02 -14.56
N PRO A 161 12.52 11.10 -15.15
CA PRO A 161 13.06 10.08 -16.02
C PRO A 161 13.76 10.74 -17.20
N ALA A 162 14.93 10.21 -17.57
CA ALA A 162 15.71 10.77 -18.66
C ALA A 162 14.91 10.75 -19.97
N ALA A 163 15.08 11.79 -20.81
CA ALA A 163 14.60 11.75 -22.18
C ALA A 163 15.24 10.54 -22.88
N GLY A 164 14.43 9.56 -23.23
CA GLY A 164 14.85 8.33 -23.90
C GLY A 164 13.81 7.95 -24.94
N ASP A 165 14.05 6.87 -25.69
CA ASP A 165 13.18 6.47 -26.81
C ASP A 165 11.76 6.11 -26.36
N ASP A 166 11.58 5.66 -25.11
CA ASP A 166 10.27 5.35 -24.55
C ASP A 166 9.54 6.62 -24.08
N PRO A 167 8.34 6.92 -24.62
CA PRO A 167 7.60 8.12 -24.27
C PRO A 167 7.16 8.10 -22.81
N VAL A 168 7.24 9.27 -22.19
CA VAL A 168 6.70 9.52 -20.86
C VAL A 168 5.16 9.54 -20.97
N ARG A 169 4.44 8.79 -20.14
CA ARG A 169 2.97 8.63 -20.25
C ARG A 169 2.25 8.85 -18.91
N PHE A 170 1.70 10.05 -18.76
CA PHE A 170 0.84 10.45 -17.64
C PHE A 170 -0.56 10.85 -18.13
N ASP A 171 -1.03 10.24 -19.21
CA ASP A 171 -2.24 10.60 -19.95
C ASP A 171 -3.54 10.50 -19.13
N ARG A 172 -3.56 9.68 -18.09
CA ARG A 172 -4.69 9.56 -17.15
C ARG A 172 -4.63 10.50 -15.96
N LEU A 173 -3.49 11.16 -15.74
CA LEU A 173 -3.26 11.95 -14.55
C LEU A 173 -4.10 13.24 -14.59
N THR A 174 -5.04 13.35 -13.66
CA THR A 174 -5.92 14.52 -13.50
C THR A 174 -5.60 15.33 -12.25
N GLU A 175 -5.03 14.69 -11.23
CA GLU A 175 -4.64 15.33 -9.99
C GLU A 175 -3.14 15.12 -9.72
N LEU A 176 -2.40 16.22 -9.57
CA LEU A 176 -0.99 16.21 -9.20
C LEU A 176 -0.77 17.07 -7.96
N VAL A 177 -0.33 16.44 -6.86
CA VAL A 177 0.01 17.11 -5.61
C VAL A 177 1.49 16.91 -5.33
N LEU A 178 2.23 18.02 -5.30
CA LEU A 178 3.65 18.05 -4.97
C LEU A 178 3.85 18.85 -3.68
N ALA A 179 4.30 18.19 -2.62
CA ALA A 179 4.59 18.83 -1.33
C ALA A 179 6.08 18.68 -0.99
N THR A 180 6.72 19.82 -0.72
CA THR A 180 8.13 19.95 -0.31
C THR A 180 9.17 19.33 -1.26
N VAL A 181 8.75 18.99 -2.49
CA VAL A 181 9.58 18.35 -3.54
C VAL A 181 10.75 19.26 -3.92
N ARG A 182 11.93 18.66 -4.05
CA ARG A 182 13.14 19.30 -4.57
C ARG A 182 13.64 18.54 -5.79
N LEU A 183 13.98 19.26 -6.84
CA LEU A 183 14.66 18.71 -8.01
C LEU A 183 16.18 18.88 -7.84
N PRO A 184 17.00 17.95 -8.34
CA PRO A 184 18.45 18.14 -8.45
C PRO A 184 18.82 19.41 -9.22
N ALA A 185 20.03 19.91 -8.99
CA ALA A 185 20.57 21.00 -9.81
C ALA A 185 20.77 20.52 -11.26
N GLY A 186 20.38 21.34 -12.24
CA GLY A 186 20.49 21.01 -13.66
C GLY A 186 19.34 20.16 -14.20
N THR A 187 18.31 19.86 -13.40
CA THR A 187 17.07 19.25 -13.90
C THR A 187 16.38 20.22 -14.86
N PRO A 188 15.93 19.75 -16.04
CA PRO A 188 15.18 20.58 -16.97
C PRO A 188 13.93 21.17 -16.30
N PRO A 189 13.45 22.32 -16.77
CA PRO A 189 12.19 22.89 -16.32
C PRO A 189 11.07 21.85 -16.33
N LEU A 190 10.23 21.87 -15.29
CA LEU A 190 9.13 20.90 -15.14
C LEU A 190 8.12 20.97 -16.31
N HIS A 191 7.99 22.14 -16.95
CA HIS A 191 7.09 22.30 -18.09
C HIS A 191 7.54 21.50 -19.30
N ASP A 192 8.85 21.42 -19.58
CA ASP A 192 9.38 20.62 -20.68
C ASP A 192 9.02 19.15 -20.51
N PHE A 193 9.09 18.66 -19.27
CA PHE A 193 8.70 17.30 -18.90
C PHE A 193 7.19 17.05 -19.04
N LEU A 194 6.34 17.99 -18.64
CA LEU A 194 4.88 17.84 -18.72
C LEU A 194 4.31 18.09 -20.12
N SER A 195 5.07 18.77 -20.99
CA SER A 195 4.66 19.07 -22.36
C SER A 195 5.07 18.01 -23.39
N SER A 196 5.89 17.05 -22.98
CA SER A 196 6.44 15.99 -23.83
C SER A 196 5.61 14.71 -23.78
#